data_AF-A0AAU7FD34-F1
#
_entry.id   AF-A0AAU7FD34-F1
#
_cell.length_a   1.000
_cell.length_b   1.000
_cell.length_c   1.000
_cell.angle_alpha   90.00
_cell.angle_beta   90.00
_cell.angle_gamma   90.00
#
_symmetry.space_group_name_H-M   'P 1'
#
loop_
_entity.id
_entity.type
_entity.pdbx_description
1 polymer ?
#
loop_
_entity_poly.entity_id
_entity_poly.type
_entity_poly.pdbx_seq_one_letter_code
_entity_poly.pdbx_strand_id
1 'polypeptide(L)'
;MADFDAVEGAVGCTKPKRDRMPPLDTVCRVKKEMAKLYRDARAGAVDVGDASKMANMLSVLARLIETSELVQRMEALERAVKK
;
A
#
# COMPACT_ATOMS: atom_id res chain seq x y z
N MET A 1 -6.46 -47.84 27.88
CA MET A 1 -5.98 -46.64 27.19
C MET A 1 -7.22 -45.81 26.91
N ALA A 2 -7.39 -44.70 27.64
CA ALA A 2 -8.52 -43.81 27.44
C ALA A 2 -8.19 -42.92 26.23
N ASP A 3 -9.01 -43.02 25.19
CA ASP A 3 -8.90 -42.18 24.00
C ASP A 3 -9.29 -40.74 24.32
N PHE A 4 -8.48 -39.86 23.76
CA PHE A 4 -8.28 -38.47 24.14
C PHE A 4 -9.16 -37.57 23.27
N ASP A 5 -9.98 -36.78 23.95
CA ASP A 5 -10.56 -35.49 23.57
C ASP A 5 -11.36 -35.32 22.26
N ALA A 6 -12.63 -35.03 22.49
CA ALA A 6 -13.44 -34.17 21.64
C ALA A 6 -12.95 -32.71 21.75
N VAL A 7 -12.73 -32.03 20.62
CA VAL A 7 -12.89 -30.57 20.54
C VAL A 7 -13.45 -30.21 19.16
N GLU A 8 -14.61 -29.55 19.20
CA GLU A 8 -15.29 -28.91 18.07
C GLU A 8 -14.47 -27.74 17.50
N GLY A 9 -14.44 -27.62 16.18
CA GLY A 9 -13.91 -26.45 15.48
C GLY A 9 -15.03 -25.66 14.82
N ALA A 10 -15.61 -24.70 15.54
CA ALA A 10 -16.58 -23.76 15.02
C ALA A 10 -15.97 -22.92 13.87
N VAL A 11 -16.50 -23.08 12.65
CA VAL A 11 -16.10 -22.27 11.49
C VAL A 11 -16.80 -20.91 11.59
N GLY A 12 -16.13 -19.95 12.21
CA GLY A 12 -16.59 -18.57 12.25
C GLY A 12 -16.65 -17.96 10.85
N CYS A 13 -17.84 -17.61 10.37
CA CYS A 13 -18.04 -16.86 9.14
C CYS A 13 -17.68 -15.39 9.38
N THR A 14 -16.39 -15.06 9.44
CA THR A 14 -15.95 -13.66 9.48
C THR A 14 -16.14 -13.07 8.09
N LYS A 15 -17.22 -12.29 7.90
CA LYS A 15 -17.48 -11.58 6.65
C LYS A 15 -16.22 -10.77 6.28
N PRO A 16 -15.66 -10.94 5.07
CA PRO A 16 -14.47 -10.19 4.70
C PRO A 16 -14.83 -8.71 4.76
N LYS A 17 -14.20 -7.96 5.67
CA LYS A 17 -14.22 -6.51 5.58
C LYS A 17 -13.68 -6.20 4.19
N ARG A 18 -14.49 -5.53 3.37
CA ARG A 18 -14.01 -4.99 2.10
C ARG A 18 -12.92 -4.00 2.47
N ASP A 19 -11.67 -4.45 2.43
CA ASP A 19 -10.52 -3.60 2.65
C ASP A 19 -10.57 -2.56 1.54
N ARG A 20 -11.08 -1.37 1.87
CA ARG A 20 -11.01 -0.25 0.95
C ARG A 20 -9.53 -0.01 0.76
N MET A 21 -9.06 -0.26 -0.45
CA MET A 21 -7.68 -0.02 -0.82
C MET A 21 -7.37 1.44 -0.47
N PRO A 22 -6.44 1.72 0.46
CA PRO A 22 -6.21 3.08 0.93
C PRO A 22 -5.84 3.97 -0.25
N PRO A 23 -6.32 5.22 -0.31
CA PRO A 23 -5.98 6.09 -1.42
C PRO A 23 -4.48 6.36 -1.42
N LEU A 24 -3.88 6.30 -2.61
CA LEU A 24 -2.46 6.57 -2.86
C LEU A 24 -2.24 8.07 -3.06
N ASP A 25 -2.60 8.86 -2.03
CA ASP A 25 -2.59 10.32 -2.03
C ASP A 25 -1.26 10.93 -1.56
N THR A 26 -0.43 10.14 -0.88
CA THR A 26 0.82 10.57 -0.26
C THR A 26 1.96 9.60 -0.59
N VAL A 27 3.19 10.12 -0.68
CA VAL A 27 4.39 9.30 -0.95
C VAL A 27 4.56 8.20 0.09
N CYS A 28 4.22 8.48 1.36
CA CYS A 28 4.26 7.49 2.43
C CYS A 28 3.34 6.28 2.18
N ARG A 29 2.14 6.51 1.62
CA ARG A 29 1.22 5.42 1.28
C ARG A 29 1.67 4.65 0.04
N VAL A 30 2.18 5.35 -0.97
CA VAL A 30 2.81 4.70 -2.14
C VAL A 30 3.96 3.80 -1.70
N LYS A 31 4.82 4.26 -0.78
CA LYS A 31 5.90 3.46 -0.19
C LYS A 31 5.37 2.19 0.49
N LYS A 32 4.29 2.28 1.27
CA LYS A 32 3.68 1.12 1.94
C LYS A 32 3.15 0.11 0.93
N GLU A 33 2.47 0.59 -0.11
CA GLU A 33 1.93 -0.28 -1.16
C GLU A 33 3.06 -0.96 -1.96
N MET A 34 4.14 -0.23 -2.25
CA MET A 34 5.32 -0.78 -2.93
C MET A 34 6.03 -1.86 -2.09
N ALA A 35 6.12 -1.65 -0.77
CA ALA A 35 6.66 -2.66 0.15
C ALA A 35 5.75 -3.89 0.30
N LYS A 36 4.43 -3.72 0.20
CA LYS A 36 3.47 -4.83 0.15
C LYS A 36 3.65 -5.63 -1.14
N LEU A 37 3.64 -4.96 -2.29
CA LEU A 37 3.84 -5.56 -3.60
C LEU A 37 5.13 -6.38 -3.68
N TYR A 38 6.23 -5.86 -3.12
CA TYR A 38 7.50 -6.59 -3.03
C TYR A 38 7.37 -7.89 -2.23
N ARG A 39 6.70 -7.85 -1.08
CA ARG A 39 6.49 -9.06 -0.25
C ARG A 39 5.61 -10.08 -0.97
N ASP A 40 4.55 -9.63 -1.64
CA ASP A 40 3.63 -10.50 -2.37
C ASP A 40 4.33 -11.17 -3.56
N ALA A 41 5.16 -10.41 -4.30
CA ALA A 41 5.99 -10.95 -5.37
C ALA A 41 7.04 -11.96 -4.83
N ARG A 42 7.67 -11.65 -3.69
CA ARG A 42 8.68 -12.54 -3.08
C ARG A 42 8.05 -13.83 -2.54
N ALA A 43 6.81 -13.76 -2.06
CA ALA A 43 6.05 -14.92 -1.61
C ALA A 43 5.47 -15.76 -2.77
N GLY A 44 5.59 -15.29 -4.02
CA GLY A 44 5.03 -15.96 -5.20
C GLY A 44 3.52 -15.78 -5.36
N ALA A 45 2.90 -14.87 -4.60
CA ALA A 45 1.47 -14.56 -4.72
C ALA A 45 1.16 -13.71 -5.97
N VAL A 46 2.16 -12.99 -6.48
CA VAL A 46 2.10 -12.19 -7.70
C VAL A 46 3.32 -12.50 -8.56
N ASP A 47 3.14 -12.60 -9.87
CA ASP A 47 4.27 -12.75 -10.79
C ASP A 47 5.21 -11.54 -10.74
N VAL A 48 6.52 -11.78 -10.83
CA VAL A 48 7.53 -10.73 -10.73
C VAL A 48 7.44 -9.74 -11.90
N GLY A 49 7.05 -10.21 -13.09
CA GLY A 49 6.83 -9.37 -14.26
C GLY A 49 5.67 -8.41 -14.06
N ASP A 50 4.54 -8.90 -13.57
CA ASP A 50 3.38 -8.05 -13.25
C ASP A 50 3.63 -7.10 -12.08
N ALA A 51 4.34 -7.58 -11.04
CA ALA A 51 4.78 -6.73 -9.94
C ALA A 51 5.70 -5.59 -10.42
N SER A 52 6.59 -5.86 -11.38
CA SER A 52 7.47 -4.84 -11.96
C SER A 52 6.69 -3.75 -12.71
N LYS A 53 5.64 -4.12 -13.46
CA LYS A 53 4.75 -3.16 -14.13
C LYS A 53 4.01 -2.29 -13.11
N MET A 54 3.49 -2.91 -12.05
CA MET A 54 2.83 -2.20 -10.94
C MET A 54 3.78 -1.24 -10.23
N ALA A 55 5.02 -1.66 -9.95
CA ALA A 55 6.03 -0.81 -9.32
C ALA A 55 6.36 0.42 -10.17
N ASN A 56 6.40 0.28 -11.50
CA ASN A 56 6.58 1.43 -12.39
C ASN A 56 5.42 2.43 -12.29
N MET A 57 4.17 1.95 -12.28
CA MET A 57 2.99 2.81 -12.09
C MET A 57 3.03 3.54 -10.74
N LEU A 58 3.36 2.83 -9.65
CA LEU A 58 3.52 3.43 -8.33
C LEU A 58 4.64 4.48 -8.29
N SER A 59 5.74 4.25 -9.01
CA SER A 59 6.86 5.20 -9.10
C SER A 59 6.47 6.47 -9.87
N VAL A 60 5.67 6.37 -10.93
CA VAL A 60 5.10 7.54 -11.62
C VAL A 60 4.22 8.34 -10.66
N LEU A 61 3.34 7.65 -9.92
CA LEU A 61 2.44 8.30 -8.97
C LEU A 61 3.20 9.03 -7.86
N ALA A 62 4.26 8.42 -7.31
CA ALA A 62 5.11 9.07 -6.31
C ALA A 62 5.68 10.39 -6.83
N ARG A 63 6.22 10.40 -8.05
CA ARG A 63 6.76 11.63 -8.67
C ARG A 63 5.71 12.72 -8.86
N LEU A 64 4.48 12.35 -9.24
CA LEU A 64 3.38 13.32 -9.38
C LEU A 64 3.00 13.95 -8.04
N ILE A 65 2.92 13.14 -6.99
CA ILE A 65 2.64 13.62 -5.62
C ILE A 65 3.77 14.54 -5.15
N GLU A 66 5.03 14.11 -5.28
CA GLU A 66 6.20 14.91 -4.90
C GLU A 66 6.23 16.25 -5.64
N THR A 67 5.98 16.24 -6.96
CA THR A 67 5.93 17.46 -7.76
C THR A 67 4.85 18.41 -7.25
N SER A 68 3.65 17.90 -6.96
CA SER A 68 2.55 18.71 -6.42
C SER A 68 2.88 19.31 -5.05
N GLU A 69 3.41 18.50 -4.12
CA GLU A 69 3.82 18.96 -2.79
C GLU A 69 4.93 20.01 -2.87
N LEU A 70 5.90 19.83 -3.77
CA LEU A 70 6.98 20.79 -3.99
C LEU A 70 6.46 22.13 -4.52
N VAL A 71 5.54 22.13 -5.50
CA VAL A 71 4.91 23.35 -6.00
C VAL A 71 4.18 24.09 -4.88
N GLN A 72 3.37 23.39 -4.08
CA GLN A 72 2.65 23.99 -2.96
C GLN A 72 3.61 24.62 -1.93
N ARG A 73 4.73 23.95 -1.63
CA ARG A 73 5.77 24.47 -0.74
C ARG A 73 6.49 25.66 -1.33
N MET A 74 6.82 25.64 -2.63
CA MET A 74 7.44 26.77 -3.32
C MET A 74 6.55 28.00 -3.28
N GLU A 75 5.27 27.88 -3.61
CA GLU A 75 4.34 29.00 -3.53
C GLU A 75 4.21 29.56 -2.10
N ALA A 76 4.24 28.69 -1.08
CA ALA A 76 4.21 29.13 0.31
C ALA A 76 5.46 29.96 0.67
N LEU A 77 6.63 29.54 0.19
CA LEU A 77 7.88 30.30 0.36
C LEU A 77 7.86 31.61 -0.41
N GLU A 78 7.39 31.63 -1.66
CA GLU A 78 7.27 32.86 -2.45
C GLU A 78 6.34 33.89 -1.79
N ARG A 79 5.22 33.44 -1.22
CA ARG A 79 4.31 34.29 -0.44
C ARG A 79 4.95 34.81 0.85
N ALA A 80 5.81 34.01 1.49
CA ALA A 80 6.52 34.43 2.70
C ALA A 80 7.62 35.46 2.41
N VAL A 81 8.30 35.37 1.27
CA VAL A 81 9.38 36.28 0.87
C VAL A 81 8.86 37.59 0.26
N LYS A 82 7.69 37.58 -0.39
CA LYS A 82 7.04 38.79 -0.93
C LYS A 82 6.38 39.67 0.14
N LYS A 83 6.46 39.28 1.42
CA LYS A 83 5.93 40.00 2.58
C LYS A 83 7.04 40.79 3.26
#